data_AF-A0A6G3XY67-F1
#
_entry.id   AF-A0A6G3XY67-F1
#
_cell.length_a   1.000
_cell.length_b   1.000
_cell.length_c   1.000
_cell.angle_alpha   90.00
_cell.angle_beta   90.00
_cell.angle_gamma   90.00
#
_symmetry.space_group_name_H-M   'P 1'
#
loop_
_entity.id
_entity.type
_entity.pdbx_description
1 polymer ?
#
loop_
_entity_poly.entity_id
_entity_poly.type
_entity_poly.pdbx_seq_one_letter_code
_entity_poly.pdbx_strand_id
1 'polypeptide(L)'
;TRWDLPATGPDGSARCTQGGFLDGIDRFDPLFFGISGVEAAVMDPQQRLLLEEAWKALEDAGHAGRQLGGSRCGVYVGCWNGDYHELVGENSPAQAFWGNMASLIPARISYVLDLKGPALAVDTACSSSLVAIDLACRGLRSGETDMALAGGVFVQTTSRLYELAGRAGMLSPTGRCHTFDHRADGFVPGEGVGVLVLKRLRDAIADGDHVHGVIRATGSNHDGATNG
;
A
#
# COMPACT_ATOMS: atom_id res chain seq x y z
N THR A 1 18.85 2.11 -8.74
CA THR A 1 17.91 2.69 -7.78
C THR A 1 17.53 4.07 -8.27
N ARG A 2 16.42 4.66 -7.79
CA ARG A 2 16.10 6.06 -8.12
C ARG A 2 17.08 7.07 -7.49
N TRP A 3 17.84 6.64 -6.49
CA TRP A 3 18.94 7.41 -5.88
C TRP A 3 20.31 6.96 -6.39
N ASP A 4 21.29 7.86 -6.39
CA ASP A 4 22.68 7.56 -6.73
C ASP A 4 23.39 6.92 -5.53
N LEU A 5 23.34 5.58 -5.46
CA LEU A 5 23.98 4.80 -4.40
C LEU A 5 25.33 4.25 -4.90
N PRO A 6 26.39 4.29 -4.07
CA PRO A 6 27.67 3.72 -4.45
C PRO A 6 27.53 2.19 -4.61
N ALA A 7 28.18 1.66 -5.64
CA ALA A 7 28.15 0.23 -5.96
C ALA A 7 28.80 -0.66 -4.88
N THR A 8 29.60 -0.07 -3.99
CA THR A 8 30.30 -0.77 -2.90
C THR A 8 30.04 -0.12 -1.55
N GLY A 9 30.01 -0.94 -0.50
CA GLY A 9 29.92 -0.49 0.89
C GLY A 9 31.25 0.00 1.47
N PRO A 10 31.23 0.62 2.67
CA PRO A 10 32.42 1.06 3.40
C PRO A 10 33.42 -0.07 3.68
N ASP A 11 32.96 -1.32 3.72
CA ASP A 11 33.73 -2.54 3.91
C ASP A 11 34.19 -3.19 2.59
N GLY A 12 33.90 -2.56 1.44
CA GLY A 12 34.24 -3.08 0.11
C GLY A 12 33.25 -4.12 -0.44
N SER A 13 32.19 -4.45 0.30
CA SER A 13 31.15 -5.39 -0.17
C SER A 13 30.33 -4.80 -1.32
N ALA A 14 29.89 -5.64 -2.26
CA ALA A 14 28.99 -5.22 -3.33
C ALA A 14 27.61 -4.82 -2.75
N ARG A 15 27.05 -3.72 -3.22
CA ARG A 15 25.72 -3.22 -2.81
C ARG A 15 24.67 -3.44 -3.89
N CYS A 16 23.45 -3.70 -3.45
CA CYS A 16 22.30 -3.67 -4.34
C CYS A 16 22.04 -2.24 -4.82
N THR A 17 22.14 -2.03 -6.14
CA THR A 17 21.83 -0.76 -6.82
C THR A 17 20.66 -0.92 -7.79
N GLN A 18 19.91 -2.02 -7.71
CA GLN A 18 18.75 -2.32 -8.56
C GLN A 18 17.46 -2.30 -7.76
N GLY A 19 16.32 -2.07 -8.42
CA GLY A 19 15.01 -2.04 -7.77
C GLY A 19 13.87 -1.88 -8.77
N GLY A 20 12.66 -2.24 -8.36
CA GLY A 20 11.43 -1.91 -9.07
C GLY A 20 10.86 -0.59 -8.55
N PHE A 21 10.72 0.42 -9.41
CA PHE A 21 10.30 1.75 -9.00
C PHE A 21 9.10 2.19 -9.82
N LEU A 22 8.12 2.79 -9.15
CA LEU A 22 7.01 3.46 -9.83
C LEU A 22 7.51 4.78 -10.44
N ASP A 23 7.05 5.05 -11.66
CA ASP A 23 7.25 6.33 -12.33
C ASP A 23 6.27 7.38 -11.78
N GLY A 24 6.71 8.63 -11.69
CA GLY A 24 5.83 9.75 -11.38
C GLY A 24 5.18 9.73 -9.99
N ILE A 25 5.85 9.19 -8.97
CA ILE A 25 5.35 9.16 -7.58
C ILE A 25 5.10 10.56 -6.97
N ASP A 26 5.60 11.60 -7.62
CA ASP A 26 5.38 13.02 -7.30
C ASP A 26 4.08 13.58 -7.88
N ARG A 27 3.48 12.90 -8.88
CA ARG A 27 2.26 13.34 -9.57
C ARG A 27 1.03 12.93 -8.78
N PHE A 28 0.05 13.82 -8.76
CA PHE A 28 -1.24 13.63 -8.11
C PHE A 28 -2.21 14.71 -8.61
N ASP A 29 -3.50 14.38 -8.75
CA ASP A 29 -4.56 15.37 -9.01
C ASP A 29 -5.26 15.77 -7.70
N PRO A 30 -4.74 16.79 -6.98
CA PRO A 30 -5.30 17.15 -5.68
C PRO A 30 -6.70 17.77 -5.79
N LEU A 31 -7.01 18.47 -6.89
CA LEU A 31 -8.29 19.15 -7.05
C LEU A 31 -9.42 18.16 -7.27
N PHE A 32 -9.17 17.07 -8.01
CA PHE A 32 -10.11 15.98 -8.17
C PHE A 32 -10.58 15.40 -6.82
N PHE A 33 -9.66 15.28 -5.86
CA PHE A 33 -9.92 14.75 -4.52
C PHE A 33 -10.26 15.82 -3.47
N GLY A 34 -10.43 17.08 -3.86
CA GLY A 34 -10.77 18.17 -2.93
C GLY A 34 -9.65 18.51 -1.93
N ILE A 35 -8.39 18.23 -2.29
CA ILE A 35 -7.21 18.46 -1.47
C ILE A 35 -6.50 19.72 -1.96
N SER A 36 -6.01 20.55 -1.04
CA SER A 36 -5.25 21.75 -1.42
C SER A 36 -3.86 21.40 -1.97
N GLY A 37 -3.33 22.20 -2.89
CA GLY A 37 -1.97 22.00 -3.41
C GLY A 37 -0.89 22.03 -2.32
N VAL A 38 -1.08 22.85 -1.27
CA VAL A 38 -0.17 22.93 -0.11
C VAL A 38 -0.18 21.63 0.68
N GLU A 39 -1.36 21.04 0.91
CA GLU A 39 -1.45 19.74 1.58
C GLU A 39 -0.85 18.63 0.72
N ALA A 40 -1.22 18.56 -0.56
CA ALA A 40 -0.74 17.54 -1.48
C ALA A 40 0.80 17.51 -1.61
N ALA A 41 1.45 18.67 -1.56
CA ALA A 41 2.90 18.79 -1.63
C ALA A 41 3.64 18.17 -0.42
N VAL A 42 2.96 17.98 0.72
CA VAL A 42 3.53 17.38 1.93
C VAL A 42 2.85 16.06 2.32
N MET A 43 2.01 15.50 1.44
CA MET A 43 1.41 14.18 1.59
C MET A 43 2.37 13.10 1.11
N ASP A 44 2.54 12.05 1.90
CA ASP A 44 3.23 10.83 1.50
C ASP A 44 2.66 10.32 0.16
N PRO A 45 3.51 10.06 -0.87
CA PRO A 45 3.08 9.43 -2.12
C PRO A 45 2.19 8.20 -1.94
N GLN A 46 2.37 7.43 -0.86
CA GLN A 46 1.53 6.27 -0.54
C GLN A 46 0.06 6.65 -0.35
N GLN A 47 -0.22 7.79 0.32
CA GLN A 47 -1.60 8.28 0.48
C GLN A 47 -2.20 8.71 -0.86
N ARG A 48 -1.39 9.39 -1.70
CA ARG A 48 -1.81 9.93 -3.00
C ARG A 48 -2.12 8.82 -3.99
N LEU A 49 -1.16 7.91 -4.17
CA LEU A 49 -1.26 6.79 -5.12
C LEU A 49 -2.38 5.82 -4.73
N LEU A 50 -2.54 5.50 -3.44
CA LEU A 50 -3.61 4.61 -3.02
C LEU A 50 -4.99 5.25 -3.23
N LEU A 51 -5.13 6.57 -3.06
CA LEU A 51 -6.39 7.26 -3.32
C LEU A 51 -6.77 7.19 -4.81
N GLU A 52 -5.79 7.36 -5.70
CA GLU A 52 -5.98 7.16 -7.15
C GLU A 52 -6.32 5.71 -7.49
N GLU A 53 -5.60 4.74 -6.93
CA GLU A 53 -5.84 3.32 -7.20
C GLU A 53 -7.17 2.82 -6.62
N ALA A 54 -7.59 3.35 -5.48
CA ALA A 54 -8.91 3.08 -4.92
C ALA A 54 -10.02 3.60 -5.86
N TRP A 55 -9.83 4.79 -6.44
CA TRP A 55 -10.76 5.33 -7.42
C TRP A 55 -10.81 4.47 -8.69
N LYS A 56 -9.64 4.12 -9.26
CA LYS A 56 -9.54 3.25 -10.46
C LYS A 56 -10.15 1.87 -10.22
N ALA A 57 -9.95 1.28 -9.04
CA ALA A 57 -10.55 0.00 -8.68
C ALA A 57 -12.09 0.09 -8.63
N LEU A 58 -12.63 1.20 -8.14
CA LEU A 58 -14.07 1.45 -8.17
C LEU A 58 -14.59 1.70 -9.58
N GLU A 59 -13.82 2.38 -10.44
CA GLU A 59 -14.17 2.54 -11.87
C GLU A 59 -14.20 1.19 -12.59
N ASP A 60 -13.18 0.35 -12.41
CA ASP A 60 -13.12 -1.01 -12.97
C ASP A 60 -14.30 -1.87 -12.50
N ALA A 61 -14.66 -1.77 -11.22
CA ALA A 61 -15.79 -2.49 -10.65
C ALA A 61 -17.17 -1.92 -11.05
N GLY A 62 -17.23 -0.77 -11.73
CA GLY A 62 -18.50 -0.10 -12.08
C GLY A 62 -19.19 0.61 -10.91
N HIS A 63 -18.47 0.87 -9.81
CA HIS A 63 -18.96 1.51 -8.58
C HIS A 63 -18.47 2.95 -8.39
N ALA A 64 -17.71 3.52 -9.33
CA ALA A 64 -17.33 4.92 -9.30
C ALA A 64 -18.54 5.85 -9.53
N GLY A 65 -18.90 6.65 -8.52
CA GLY A 65 -19.98 7.64 -8.62
C GLY A 65 -20.92 7.73 -7.42
N ARG A 66 -22.06 8.44 -7.61
CA ARG A 66 -23.01 9.00 -6.61
C ARG A 66 -23.66 8.04 -5.58
N GLN A 67 -23.21 6.80 -5.41
CA GLN A 67 -23.91 5.79 -4.58
C GLN A 67 -23.07 5.13 -3.48
N LEU A 68 -21.79 5.49 -3.31
CA LEU A 68 -20.98 4.96 -2.21
C LEU A 68 -21.08 5.77 -0.91
N GLY A 69 -21.48 7.04 -0.99
CA GLY A 69 -21.60 7.89 0.18
C GLY A 69 -22.60 7.33 1.20
N GLY A 70 -22.18 7.26 2.46
CA GLY A 70 -22.94 6.66 3.55
C GLY A 70 -22.93 5.13 3.58
N SER A 71 -22.33 4.45 2.60
CA SER A 71 -22.34 2.98 2.54
C SER A 71 -21.47 2.35 3.62
N ARG A 72 -21.80 1.11 4.00
CA ARG A 72 -20.96 0.26 4.87
C ARG A 72 -19.81 -0.38 4.08
N CYS A 73 -19.11 0.43 3.30
CA CYS A 73 -17.89 0.02 2.61
C CYS A 73 -16.69 0.19 3.55
N GLY A 74 -15.96 -0.89 3.81
CA GLY A 74 -14.73 -0.84 4.60
C GLY A 74 -13.50 -0.61 3.72
N VAL A 75 -12.43 -0.07 4.30
CA VAL A 75 -11.14 0.17 3.65
C VAL A 75 -10.04 -0.49 4.48
N TYR A 76 -9.38 -1.50 3.92
CA TYR A 76 -8.39 -2.34 4.60
C TYR A 76 -7.10 -2.31 3.78
N VAL A 77 -6.04 -1.70 4.33
CA VAL A 77 -4.84 -1.42 3.56
C VAL A 77 -3.63 -1.96 4.28
N GLY A 78 -2.91 -2.87 3.61
CA GLY A 78 -1.55 -3.22 3.99
C GLY A 78 -0.61 -2.08 3.64
N CYS A 79 -0.07 -1.38 4.63
CA CYS A 79 0.83 -0.27 4.41
C CYS A 79 1.86 -0.18 5.53
N TRP A 80 3.00 0.39 5.19
CA TRP A 80 4.05 0.71 6.14
C TRP A 80 4.15 2.24 6.29
N ASN A 81 4.65 2.69 7.44
CA ASN A 81 4.89 4.11 7.67
C ASN A 81 6.00 4.59 6.72
N GLY A 82 5.66 5.48 5.79
CA GLY A 82 6.59 5.92 4.75
C GLY A 82 7.74 6.76 5.27
N ASP A 83 8.76 6.90 4.44
CA ASP A 83 9.97 7.70 4.69
C ASP A 83 9.85 9.14 4.16
N TYR A 84 8.70 9.53 3.59
CA TYR A 84 8.51 10.86 3.01
C TYR A 84 8.60 11.99 4.04
N HIS A 85 8.30 11.68 5.30
CA HIS A 85 8.46 12.60 6.42
C HIS A 85 9.92 13.07 6.60
N GLU A 86 10.91 12.32 6.08
CA GLU A 86 12.34 12.69 6.11
C GLU A 86 12.69 13.76 5.07
N LEU A 87 11.87 13.92 4.02
CA LEU A 87 12.06 14.90 2.96
C LEU A 87 11.31 16.22 3.22
N VAL A 88 10.27 16.17 4.06
CA VAL A 88 9.55 17.38 4.50
C VAL A 88 10.29 18.00 5.68
N GLY A 89 10.79 19.23 5.50
CA GLY A 89 11.63 19.90 6.50
C GLY A 89 10.86 20.32 7.76
N GLU A 90 11.59 20.71 8.81
CA GLU A 90 11.01 21.12 10.11
C GLU A 90 10.05 22.32 10.00
N ASN A 91 10.19 23.15 8.98
CA ASN A 91 9.33 24.30 8.71
C ASN A 91 8.11 23.96 7.82
N SER A 92 7.77 22.68 7.69
CA SER A 92 6.63 22.25 6.86
C SER A 92 5.30 22.72 7.44
N PRO A 93 4.27 22.93 6.60
CA PRO A 93 2.91 23.20 7.07
C PRO A 93 2.41 22.11 8.02
N ALA A 94 1.47 22.44 8.90
CA ALA A 94 0.88 21.49 9.85
C ALA A 94 0.31 20.23 9.15
N GLN A 95 -0.11 20.37 7.89
CA GLN A 95 -0.55 19.32 6.98
C GLN A 95 0.43 18.15 6.89
N ALA A 96 1.74 18.39 7.02
CA ALA A 96 2.75 17.35 6.97
C ALA A 96 2.54 16.31 8.09
N PHE A 97 1.96 16.70 9.23
CA PHE A 97 1.66 15.78 10.32
C PHE A 97 0.71 14.66 9.88
N TRP A 98 -0.45 15.00 9.31
CA TRP A 98 -1.42 13.98 8.85
C TRP A 98 -1.16 13.46 7.44
N GLY A 99 -0.44 14.23 6.62
CA GLY A 99 0.04 13.81 5.31
C GLY A 99 1.01 12.62 5.36
N ASN A 100 1.61 12.32 6.52
CA ASN A 100 2.59 11.25 6.68
C ASN A 100 2.20 10.20 7.73
N MET A 101 0.97 10.22 8.25
CA MET A 101 0.48 9.18 9.17
C MET A 101 -0.04 7.96 8.39
N ALA A 102 0.46 6.76 8.71
CA ALA A 102 0.01 5.52 8.08
C ALA A 102 -1.51 5.26 8.24
N SER A 103 -2.10 5.63 9.39
CA SER A 103 -3.55 5.50 9.63
C SER A 103 -4.41 6.35 8.70
N LEU A 104 -3.85 7.43 8.14
CA LEU A 104 -4.55 8.31 7.20
C LEU A 104 -4.60 7.75 5.78
N ILE A 105 -3.78 6.75 5.46
CA ILE A 105 -3.79 6.06 4.16
C ILE A 105 -5.20 5.49 3.85
N PRO A 106 -5.79 4.60 4.68
CA PRO A 106 -7.16 4.14 4.48
C PRO A 106 -8.22 5.19 4.86
N ALA A 107 -7.99 5.97 5.93
CA ALA A 107 -9.02 6.89 6.44
C ALA A 107 -9.34 8.02 5.46
N ARG A 108 -8.37 8.46 4.65
CA ARG A 108 -8.59 9.49 3.64
C ARG A 108 -9.49 9.00 2.50
N ILE A 109 -9.37 7.73 2.11
CA ILE A 109 -10.28 7.11 1.13
C ILE A 109 -11.70 7.12 1.69
N SER A 110 -11.89 6.67 2.94
CA SER A 110 -13.19 6.70 3.59
C SER A 110 -13.76 8.12 3.71
N TYR A 111 -12.92 9.11 3.99
CA TYR A 111 -13.34 10.51 4.07
C TYR A 111 -13.79 11.06 2.71
N VAL A 112 -12.96 10.90 1.67
CA VAL A 112 -13.21 11.44 0.33
C VAL A 112 -14.46 10.80 -0.31
N LEU A 113 -14.67 9.50 -0.08
CA LEU A 113 -15.80 8.75 -0.64
C LEU A 113 -17.01 8.67 0.31
N ASP A 114 -16.95 9.31 1.47
CA ASP A 114 -17.98 9.28 2.54
C ASP A 114 -18.37 7.85 2.99
N LEU A 115 -17.40 6.94 3.10
CA LEU A 115 -17.62 5.55 3.51
C LEU A 115 -17.77 5.42 5.04
N LYS A 116 -18.64 4.51 5.49
CA LYS A 116 -18.98 4.31 6.91
C LYS A 116 -18.54 2.96 7.47
N GLY A 117 -17.86 2.12 6.68
CA GLY A 117 -17.24 0.90 7.18
C GLY A 117 -15.90 1.17 7.91
N PRO A 118 -15.26 0.11 8.44
CA PRO A 118 -13.94 0.22 9.08
C PRO A 118 -12.89 0.80 8.12
N ALA A 119 -11.95 1.59 8.63
CA ALA A 119 -10.79 2.10 7.88
C ALA A 119 -9.51 1.71 8.61
N LEU A 120 -8.83 0.66 8.15
CA LEU A 120 -7.75 -0.01 8.86
C LEU A 120 -6.45 0.02 8.07
N ALA A 121 -5.40 0.54 8.71
CA ALA A 121 -4.02 0.40 8.27
C ALA A 121 -3.44 -0.83 8.96
N VAL A 122 -2.84 -1.73 8.17
CA VAL A 122 -2.32 -3.02 8.63
C VAL A 122 -0.84 -3.08 8.29
N ASP A 123 -0.01 -3.30 9.32
CA ASP A 123 1.41 -3.55 9.15
C ASP A 123 1.77 -4.91 9.77
N THR A 124 1.93 -5.89 8.90
CA THR A 124 2.51 -7.21 9.19
C THR A 124 3.68 -7.49 8.26
N ALA A 125 4.46 -6.43 7.96
CA ALA A 125 5.56 -6.42 7.00
C ALA A 125 5.14 -6.93 5.61
N CYS A 126 5.85 -7.90 5.03
CA CYS A 126 5.62 -8.40 3.66
C CYS A 126 4.23 -9.03 3.45
N SER A 127 3.53 -9.42 4.52
CA SER A 127 2.21 -10.07 4.45
C SER A 127 1.03 -9.09 4.55
N SER A 128 1.31 -7.79 4.74
CA SER A 128 0.30 -6.79 5.12
C SER A 128 -0.92 -6.74 4.21
N SER A 129 -0.72 -6.81 2.89
CA SER A 129 -1.83 -6.77 1.92
C SER A 129 -2.73 -8.01 2.00
N LEU A 130 -2.16 -9.20 2.22
CA LEU A 130 -2.93 -10.43 2.40
C LEU A 130 -3.70 -10.44 3.72
N VAL A 131 -3.11 -9.89 4.79
CA VAL A 131 -3.80 -9.73 6.07
C VAL A 131 -4.94 -8.71 5.95
N ALA A 132 -4.74 -7.62 5.21
CA ALA A 132 -5.81 -6.66 4.91
C ALA A 132 -6.98 -7.31 4.15
N ILE A 133 -6.69 -8.16 3.15
CA ILE A 133 -7.69 -8.94 2.42
C ILE A 133 -8.42 -9.93 3.35
N ASP A 134 -7.70 -10.60 4.26
CA ASP A 134 -8.31 -11.50 5.25
C ASP A 134 -9.29 -10.75 6.16
N LEU A 135 -8.90 -9.58 6.68
CA LEU A 135 -9.77 -8.74 7.51
C LEU A 135 -11.00 -8.24 6.74
N ALA A 136 -10.84 -7.81 5.50
CA ALA A 136 -11.95 -7.41 4.63
C ALA A 136 -12.93 -8.56 4.40
N CYS A 137 -12.41 -9.76 4.12
CA CYS A 137 -13.22 -10.96 3.95
C CYS A 137 -13.95 -11.36 5.25
N ARG A 138 -13.34 -11.15 6.43
CA ARG A 138 -14.02 -11.34 7.73
C ARG A 138 -15.18 -10.35 7.91
N GLY A 139 -14.97 -9.06 7.63
CA GLY A 139 -16.01 -8.02 7.71
C GLY A 139 -17.19 -8.29 6.76
N LEU A 140 -16.91 -8.72 5.54
CA LEU A 140 -17.94 -9.11 4.57
C LEU A 140 -18.72 -10.35 5.03
N ARG A 141 -18.06 -11.37 5.58
CA ARG A 141 -18.73 -12.59 6.07
C ARG A 141 -19.56 -12.35 7.32
N SER A 142 -19.11 -11.47 8.23
CA SER A 142 -19.86 -11.13 9.44
C SER A 142 -21.04 -10.18 9.17
N GLY A 143 -21.06 -9.52 8.01
CA GLY A 143 -22.04 -8.49 7.67
C GLY A 143 -21.75 -7.13 8.31
N GLU A 144 -20.53 -6.94 8.86
CA GLU A 144 -20.04 -5.63 9.31
C GLU A 144 -19.94 -4.66 8.13
N THR A 145 -19.54 -5.16 6.96
CA THR A 145 -19.47 -4.42 5.70
C THR A 145 -20.23 -5.12 4.58
N ASP A 146 -20.69 -4.35 3.59
CA ASP A 146 -21.36 -4.87 2.38
C ASP A 146 -20.43 -4.87 1.16
N MET A 147 -19.42 -4.02 1.19
CA MET A 147 -18.35 -3.90 0.22
C MET A 147 -17.04 -3.62 0.99
N ALA A 148 -15.90 -3.98 0.43
CA ALA A 148 -14.61 -3.59 0.98
C ALA A 148 -13.62 -3.23 -0.12
N LEU A 149 -12.88 -2.15 0.09
CA LEU A 149 -11.63 -1.87 -0.60
C LEU A 149 -10.51 -2.54 0.19
N ALA A 150 -9.81 -3.50 -0.41
CA ALA A 150 -8.74 -4.24 0.24
C ALA A 150 -7.49 -4.24 -0.64
N GLY A 151 -6.33 -3.93 -0.08
CA GLY A 151 -5.14 -3.79 -0.90
C GLY A 151 -3.88 -3.52 -0.12
N GLY A 152 -2.88 -2.97 -0.80
CA GLY A 152 -1.68 -2.48 -0.15
C GLY A 152 -0.90 -1.49 -0.99
N VAL A 153 -0.03 -0.75 -0.32
CA VAL A 153 0.86 0.23 -0.93
C VAL A 153 2.22 0.18 -0.25
N PHE A 154 3.26 0.29 -1.06
CA PHE A 154 4.63 0.47 -0.61
C PHE A 154 5.38 1.31 -1.63
N VAL A 155 5.87 2.48 -1.19
CA VAL A 155 6.64 3.43 -2.00
C VAL A 155 7.82 3.91 -1.19
N GLN A 156 8.96 4.08 -1.83
CA GLN A 156 10.18 4.52 -1.20
C GLN A 156 10.55 5.92 -1.69
N THR A 157 10.73 6.85 -0.77
CA THR A 157 11.13 8.22 -1.11
C THR A 157 12.58 8.52 -0.75
N THR A 158 13.19 7.73 0.15
CA THR A 158 14.61 7.82 0.51
C THR A 158 15.34 6.48 0.32
N SER A 159 16.67 6.53 0.32
CA SER A 159 17.53 5.33 0.22
C SER A 159 17.55 4.48 1.50
N ARG A 160 16.82 4.87 2.54
CA ARG A 160 16.96 4.31 3.89
C ARG A 160 16.78 2.79 3.95
N LEU A 161 15.81 2.23 3.21
CA LEU A 161 15.64 0.77 3.15
C LEU A 161 16.88 0.08 2.56
N TYR A 162 17.48 0.64 1.51
CA TYR A 162 18.67 0.06 0.89
C TYR A 162 19.86 0.05 1.86
N GLU A 163 20.01 1.10 2.65
CA GLU A 163 21.08 1.20 3.64
C GLU A 163 20.88 0.22 4.80
N LEU A 164 19.67 0.15 5.37
CA LEU A 164 19.37 -0.71 6.51
C LEU A 164 19.37 -2.20 6.11
N ALA A 165 18.64 -2.56 5.05
CA ALA A 165 18.58 -3.94 4.58
C ALA A 165 19.93 -4.41 4.01
N GLY A 166 20.70 -3.49 3.40
CA GLY A 166 22.06 -3.77 2.96
C GLY A 166 23.00 -4.08 4.12
N ARG A 167 22.97 -3.28 5.20
CA ARG A 167 23.74 -3.57 6.43
C ARG A 167 23.33 -4.88 7.10
N ALA A 168 22.08 -5.28 6.96
CA ALA A 168 21.56 -6.56 7.46
C ALA A 168 21.87 -7.75 6.53
N GLY A 169 22.53 -7.54 5.38
CA GLY A 169 22.85 -8.61 4.43
C GLY A 169 21.62 -9.20 3.71
N MET A 170 20.50 -8.48 3.68
CA MET A 170 19.24 -9.00 3.12
C MET A 170 19.11 -8.77 1.60
N LEU A 171 19.88 -7.83 1.04
CA LEU A 171 19.75 -7.41 -0.35
C LEU A 171 20.65 -8.20 -1.28
N SER A 172 20.12 -8.57 -2.44
CA SER A 172 20.88 -9.22 -3.51
C SER A 172 21.91 -8.27 -4.12
N PRO A 173 23.22 -8.53 -4.01
CA PRO A 173 24.24 -7.72 -4.68
C PRO A 173 24.19 -7.85 -6.21
N THR A 174 23.63 -8.96 -6.73
CA THR A 174 23.42 -9.15 -8.17
C THR A 174 22.18 -8.43 -8.70
N GLY A 175 21.37 -7.85 -7.81
CA GLY A 175 20.21 -7.05 -8.16
C GLY A 175 19.07 -7.88 -8.75
N ARG A 176 18.95 -9.17 -8.36
CA ARG A 176 17.86 -10.04 -8.80
C ARG A 176 17.32 -10.91 -7.67
N CYS A 177 16.00 -11.04 -7.60
CA CYS A 177 15.35 -12.06 -6.78
C CYS A 177 15.42 -13.41 -7.49
N HIS A 178 16.33 -14.29 -7.06
CA HIS A 178 16.52 -15.63 -7.61
C HIS A 178 15.64 -16.68 -6.88
N THR A 179 14.32 -16.52 -6.96
CA THR A 179 13.35 -17.34 -6.21
C THR A 179 13.50 -18.83 -6.51
N PHE A 180 13.79 -19.63 -5.47
CA PHE A 180 14.02 -21.08 -5.54
C PHE A 180 15.22 -21.53 -6.40
N ASP A 181 16.13 -20.63 -6.74
CA ASP A 181 17.34 -20.93 -7.52
C ASP A 181 18.57 -20.98 -6.60
N HIS A 182 19.55 -21.83 -6.94
CA HIS A 182 20.83 -21.94 -6.20
C HIS A 182 21.64 -20.63 -6.11
N ARG A 183 21.34 -19.65 -6.98
CA ARG A 183 21.96 -18.31 -6.99
C ARG A 183 21.33 -17.32 -6.02
N ALA A 184 20.31 -17.72 -5.25
CA ALA A 184 19.64 -16.86 -4.27
C ALA A 184 20.65 -16.24 -3.29
N ASP A 185 20.77 -14.91 -3.35
CA ASP A 185 21.76 -14.11 -2.64
C ASP A 185 21.13 -12.89 -1.92
N GLY A 186 19.80 -12.86 -1.81
CA GLY A 186 19.03 -11.79 -1.16
C GLY A 186 17.80 -11.39 -1.99
N PHE A 187 17.09 -10.36 -1.54
CA PHE A 187 15.96 -9.78 -2.29
C PHE A 187 16.31 -8.43 -2.90
N VAL A 188 15.46 -7.96 -3.81
CA VAL A 188 15.55 -6.65 -4.44
C VAL A 188 14.28 -5.88 -4.11
N PRO A 189 14.37 -4.66 -3.53
CA PRO A 189 13.19 -3.88 -3.20
C PRO A 189 12.41 -3.49 -4.46
N GLY A 190 11.08 -3.51 -4.33
CA GLY A 190 10.15 -3.07 -5.37
C GLY A 190 9.03 -2.26 -4.76
N GLU A 191 8.57 -1.25 -5.47
CA GLU A 191 7.41 -0.44 -5.10
C GLU A 191 6.15 -0.94 -5.81
N GLY A 192 4.99 -0.63 -5.21
CA GLY A 192 3.72 -0.99 -5.80
C GLY A 192 2.54 -0.48 -5.00
N VAL A 193 1.41 -0.39 -5.69
CA VAL A 193 0.11 -0.08 -5.12
C VAL A 193 -0.93 -0.95 -5.82
N GLY A 194 -1.90 -1.47 -5.07
CA GLY A 194 -2.99 -2.25 -5.64
C GLY A 194 -4.17 -2.31 -4.69
N VAL A 195 -5.38 -2.23 -5.26
CA VAL A 195 -6.65 -2.24 -4.52
C VAL A 195 -7.63 -3.19 -5.23
N LEU A 196 -8.32 -4.00 -4.43
CA LEU A 196 -9.41 -4.88 -4.85
C LEU A 196 -10.73 -4.35 -4.30
N VAL A 197 -11.78 -4.37 -5.11
CA VAL A 197 -13.16 -4.22 -4.64
C VAL A 197 -13.71 -5.60 -4.33
N LEU A 198 -14.07 -5.83 -3.07
CA LEU A 198 -14.54 -7.11 -2.57
C LEU A 198 -16.01 -7.00 -2.14
N LYS A 199 -16.81 -8.00 -2.51
CA LYS A 199 -18.20 -8.19 -2.09
C LYS A 199 -18.46 -9.66 -1.80
N ARG A 200 -19.54 -9.95 -1.08
CA ARG A 200 -20.05 -11.33 -1.02
C ARG A 200 -20.52 -11.73 -2.42
N LEU A 201 -20.15 -12.93 -2.87
CA LEU A 201 -20.48 -13.41 -4.23
C LEU A 201 -21.97 -13.28 -4.57
N ARG A 202 -22.85 -13.61 -3.62
CA ARG A 202 -24.30 -13.52 -3.81
C ARG A 202 -24.76 -12.07 -4.07
N ASP A 203 -24.13 -11.10 -3.42
CA ASP A 203 -24.46 -9.68 -3.55
C ASP A 203 -23.89 -9.14 -4.86
N ALA A 204 -22.67 -9.55 -5.23
CA ALA A 204 -22.07 -9.21 -6.52
C ALA A 204 -22.92 -9.71 -7.71
N ILE A 205 -23.43 -10.95 -7.62
CA ILE A 205 -24.34 -11.50 -8.63
C ILE A 205 -25.66 -10.73 -8.67
N ALA A 206 -26.23 -10.41 -7.51
CA ALA A 206 -27.49 -9.68 -7.42
C ALA A 206 -27.39 -8.27 -8.03
N ASP A 207 -26.23 -7.61 -7.85
CA ASP A 207 -25.97 -6.26 -8.35
C ASP A 207 -25.46 -6.26 -9.80
N GLY A 208 -25.23 -7.44 -10.40
CA GLY A 208 -24.77 -7.57 -11.78
C GLY A 208 -23.29 -7.23 -11.99
N ASP A 209 -22.49 -7.30 -10.94
CA ASP A 209 -21.05 -6.99 -10.98
C ASP A 209 -20.27 -7.99 -11.84
N HIS A 210 -19.20 -7.51 -12.47
CA HIS A 210 -18.23 -8.39 -13.11
C HIS A 210 -17.36 -9.10 -12.05
N VAL A 211 -17.44 -10.43 -11.98
CA VAL A 211 -16.68 -11.23 -10.99
C VAL A 211 -15.37 -11.73 -11.62
N HIS A 212 -14.26 -11.05 -11.32
CA HIS A 212 -12.91 -11.45 -11.74
C HIS A 212 -12.44 -12.77 -11.13
N GLY A 213 -12.92 -13.08 -9.92
CA GLY A 213 -12.51 -14.28 -9.18
C GLY A 213 -13.23 -14.40 -7.84
N VAL A 214 -13.06 -15.54 -7.17
CA VAL A 214 -13.72 -15.80 -5.89
C VAL A 214 -12.71 -16.33 -4.88
N ILE A 215 -12.51 -15.54 -3.82
CA ILE A 215 -11.67 -15.90 -2.67
C ILE A 215 -12.40 -17.00 -1.87
N ARG A 216 -11.88 -18.23 -1.92
CA ARG A 216 -12.49 -19.39 -1.22
C ARG A 216 -12.22 -19.38 0.28
N ALA A 217 -11.02 -18.99 0.67
CA ALA A 217 -10.58 -18.96 2.05
C ALA A 217 -9.41 -17.99 2.22
N THR A 218 -9.25 -17.49 3.44
CA THR A 218 -8.15 -16.64 3.90
C THR A 218 -7.77 -17.07 5.32
N GLY A 219 -6.55 -16.79 5.75
CA GLY A 219 -6.11 -17.08 7.11
C GLY A 219 -4.76 -16.45 7.40
N SER A 220 -4.48 -16.26 8.69
CA SER A 220 -3.22 -15.74 9.20
C SER A 220 -2.84 -16.47 10.49
N ASN A 221 -1.53 -16.66 10.69
CA ASN A 221 -0.93 -17.23 11.89
C ASN A 221 0.43 -16.53 12.16
N HIS A 222 1.19 -17.04 13.11
CA HIS A 222 2.56 -16.62 13.37
C HIS A 222 3.40 -17.83 13.75
N ASP A 223 4.65 -17.86 13.32
CA ASP A 223 5.55 -19.00 13.57
C ASP A 223 5.93 -19.16 15.05
N GLY A 224 5.60 -18.20 15.92
CA GLY A 224 6.07 -18.16 17.30
C GLY A 224 7.59 -18.00 17.38
N ALA A 225 8.23 -18.77 18.26
CA ALA A 225 9.66 -18.72 18.50
C ALA A 225 10.42 -19.67 17.55
N THR A 226 10.63 -19.25 16.30
CA THR A 226 11.48 -19.96 15.31
C THR A 226 12.71 -19.13 14.96
N ASN A 227 13.75 -19.77 14.42
CA ASN A 227 14.96 -19.10 13.93
C ASN A 227 14.94 -18.91 12.40
N GLY A 228 13.76 -19.07 11.78
CA GLY A 228 13.65 -19.44 10.37
C GLY A 228 13.76 -20.95 10.17
#